data_AF-A0A5B0BW70-F1
#
_entry.id   AF-A0A5B0BW70-F1
#
_cell.length_a   1.000
_cell.length_b   1.000
_cell.length_c   1.000
_cell.angle_alpha   90.00
_cell.angle_beta   90.00
_cell.angle_gamma   90.00
#
_symmetry.space_group_name_H-M   'P 1'
#
loop_
_entity.id
_entity.type
_entity.pdbx_description
1 polymer ?
#
loop_
_entity_poly.entity_id
_entity_poly.type
_entity_poly.pdbx_seq_one_letter_code
_entity_poly.pdbx_strand_id
1 'polypeptide(L)'
;MDTYMSYGFDKNLGATEIGLTSLGCLSVDGTPRCPRYQNDCNIASTTTCMITAMSDFPETKAEILLAGILIASTHASSIFEMHGALSSFENAIQATCI
;
A
#
# COMPACT_ATOMS: atom_id res chain seq x y z
N MET A 1 -15.27 -10.82 32.40
CA MET A 1 -15.70 -10.22 31.13
C MET A 1 -14.48 -9.56 30.54
N ASP A 2 -14.10 -10.05 29.37
CA ASP A 2 -12.81 -9.89 28.73
C ASP A 2 -12.31 -8.45 28.54
N THR A 3 -11.02 -8.31 28.77
CA THR A 3 -10.15 -7.19 28.45
C THR A 3 -10.21 -6.86 26.96
N TYR A 4 -10.87 -5.75 26.60
CA TYR A 4 -10.63 -5.09 25.32
C TYR A 4 -9.22 -4.51 25.33
N MET A 5 -8.26 -5.26 24.79
CA MET A 5 -6.94 -4.75 24.45
C MET A 5 -7.11 -3.64 23.41
N SER A 6 -7.00 -2.39 23.87
CA SER A 6 -6.74 -1.26 23.00
C SER A 6 -5.29 -1.40 22.52
N TYR A 7 -5.10 -1.82 21.28
CA TYR A 7 -3.82 -1.66 20.59
C TYR A 7 -3.66 -0.17 20.30
N GLY A 8 -3.25 0.58 21.32
CA GLY A 8 -2.77 1.94 21.18
C GLY A 8 -1.52 1.92 20.32
N PHE A 9 -1.69 2.16 19.02
CA PHE A 9 -0.61 2.62 18.15
C PHE A 9 -0.29 4.07 18.55
N ASP A 10 0.55 4.22 19.57
CA ASP A 10 1.11 5.50 19.98
C ASP A 10 1.89 6.14 18.83
N LYS A 11 1.33 7.20 18.21
CA LYS A 11 1.95 8.35 17.51
C LYS A 11 3.17 8.17 16.59
N ASN A 12 3.53 6.94 16.23
CA ASN A 12 4.35 6.62 15.07
C ASN A 12 3.37 6.16 14.01
N LEU A 13 3.27 6.86 12.88
CA LEU A 13 2.57 6.34 11.70
C LEU A 13 3.07 4.90 11.49
N GLY A 14 2.19 3.91 11.57
CA GLY A 14 2.60 2.53 11.39
C GLY A 14 3.23 2.36 10.00
N ALA A 15 4.19 1.45 9.83
CA ALA A 15 4.83 1.21 8.52
C ALA A 15 3.80 1.04 7.38
N THR A 16 2.67 0.40 7.69
CA THR A 16 1.54 0.27 6.78
C THR A 16 0.84 1.59 6.47
N GLU A 17 0.66 2.47 7.45
CA GLU A 17 0.04 3.79 7.28
C GLU A 17 0.90 4.72 6.43
N ILE A 18 2.23 4.67 6.62
CA ILE A 18 3.21 5.36 5.77
C ILE A 18 3.07 4.87 4.34
N GLY A 19 3.07 3.55 4.12
CA GLY A 19 2.95 2.96 2.79
C GLY A 19 1.62 3.29 2.11
N LEU A 20 0.51 3.23 2.85
CA LEU A 20 -0.82 3.61 2.34
C LEU A 20 -0.89 5.10 1.98
N THR A 21 -0.23 5.97 2.76
CA THR A 21 -0.13 7.41 2.46
C THR A 21 0.74 7.67 1.22
N SER A 22 1.88 6.99 1.10
CA SER A 22 2.77 7.08 -0.07
C SER A 22 2.07 6.58 -1.35
N LEU A 23 1.24 5.54 -1.27
CA LEU A 23 0.40 5.05 -2.36
C LEU A 23 -0.76 5.99 -2.72
N GLY A 24 -1.12 6.93 -1.84
CA GLY A 24 -2.29 7.78 -1.99
C GLY A 24 -3.60 7.12 -1.57
N CYS A 25 -3.54 6.01 -0.83
CA CYS A 25 -4.70 5.31 -0.24
C CYS A 25 -5.20 5.95 1.05
N LEU A 26 -4.35 6.71 1.74
CA LEU A 26 -4.71 7.60 2.84
C LEU A 26 -4.32 9.01 2.42
N SER A 27 -5.27 9.82 1.98
CA SER A 27 -4.98 11.23 1.69
C SER A 27 -5.40 12.08 2.89
N VAL A 28 -4.42 12.69 3.56
CA VAL A 28 -4.63 13.71 4.59
C VAL A 28 -4.92 15.10 3.99
N ASP A 29 -4.56 15.29 2.71
CA ASP A 29 -4.49 16.61 2.08
C ASP A 29 -5.55 16.79 0.97
N GLY A 30 -6.34 15.74 0.68
CA GLY A 30 -7.34 15.72 -0.38
C GLY A 30 -6.78 15.59 -1.81
N THR A 31 -5.46 15.76 -2.00
CA THR A 31 -4.79 15.52 -3.29
C THR A 31 -4.40 14.06 -3.46
N PRO A 32 -4.91 13.35 -4.50
CA PRO A 32 -4.46 12.01 -4.82
C PRO A 32 -3.06 12.08 -5.43
N ARG A 33 -2.08 11.40 -4.81
CA ARG A 33 -0.76 11.20 -5.43
C ARG A 33 -0.82 10.31 -6.66
N CYS A 34 -1.89 9.52 -6.77
CA CYS A 34 -2.21 8.73 -7.94
C CYS A 34 -3.54 9.22 -8.55
N PRO A 35 -3.52 10.10 -9.58
CA PRO A 35 -4.71 10.81 -10.09
C PRO A 35 -5.86 9.92 -10.59
N ARG A 36 -5.59 8.63 -10.83
CA ARG A 36 -6.58 7.64 -11.28
C ARG A 36 -7.50 7.13 -10.16
N TYR A 37 -7.26 7.47 -8.90
CA TYR A 37 -7.93 6.85 -7.74
C TYR A 37 -8.94 7.75 -7.03
N GLN A 38 -9.98 8.17 -7.76
CA GLN A 38 -11.19 8.74 -7.15
C GLN A 38 -12.06 7.66 -6.43
N ASN A 39 -11.55 6.44 -6.20
CA ASN A 39 -12.27 5.26 -5.68
C ASN A 39 -11.43 4.51 -4.61
N ASP A 40 -12.05 3.53 -3.93
CA ASP A 40 -11.44 2.65 -2.90
C ASP A 40 -10.13 1.98 -3.37
N CYS A 41 -9.12 1.92 -2.48
CA CYS A 41 -7.85 1.25 -2.77
C CYS A 41 -8.01 -0.27 -2.85
N ASN A 42 -7.94 -0.80 -4.07
CA ASN A 42 -8.00 -2.23 -4.39
C ASN A 42 -6.67 -2.76 -4.97
N ILE A 43 -6.60 -4.02 -5.36
CA ILE A 43 -5.36 -4.64 -5.88
C ILE A 43 -4.86 -3.95 -7.16
N ALA A 44 -5.74 -3.73 -8.13
CA ALA A 44 -5.38 -3.11 -9.41
C ALA A 44 -4.83 -1.68 -9.21
N SER A 45 -5.36 -0.98 -8.20
CA SER A 45 -4.90 0.34 -7.79
C SER A 45 -3.46 0.38 -7.37
N THR A 46 -3.19 -0.47 -6.40
CA THR A 46 -1.93 -0.51 -5.68
C THR A 46 -0.84 -0.84 -6.67
N THR A 47 -1.05 -1.89 -7.47
CA THR A 47 -0.15 -2.30 -8.53
C THR A 47 0.20 -1.16 -9.49
N THR A 48 -0.79 -0.40 -9.94
CA THR A 48 -0.56 0.69 -10.91
C THR A 48 0.26 1.83 -10.31
N CYS A 49 0.02 2.14 -9.03
CA CYS A 49 0.63 3.29 -8.36
C CYS A 49 1.96 2.99 -7.68
N MET A 50 2.27 1.71 -7.47
CA MET A 50 3.43 1.28 -6.70
C MET A 50 4.75 1.77 -7.28
N ILE A 51 4.91 1.75 -8.61
CA ILE A 51 6.12 2.23 -9.27
C ILE A 51 6.32 3.72 -8.99
N THR A 52 5.30 4.54 -9.23
CA THR A 52 5.36 5.99 -8.97
C THR A 52 5.62 6.27 -7.49
N ALA A 53 4.90 5.62 -6.59
CA ALA A 53 5.09 5.79 -5.15
C ALA A 53 6.52 5.42 -4.71
N MET A 54 7.09 4.31 -5.22
CA MET A 54 8.45 3.87 -4.90
C MET A 54 9.53 4.79 -5.51
N SER A 55 9.23 5.45 -6.63
CA SER A 55 10.11 6.45 -7.23
C SER A 55 10.07 7.79 -6.49
N ASP A 56 8.88 8.22 -6.07
CA ASP A 56 8.67 9.51 -5.41
C ASP A 56 9.10 9.48 -3.92
N PHE A 57 8.95 8.33 -3.26
CA PHE A 57 9.32 8.11 -1.85
C PHE A 57 10.29 6.94 -1.70
N PRO A 58 11.53 7.05 -2.25
CA PRO A 58 12.49 5.95 -2.26
C PRO A 58 12.88 5.46 -0.86
N GLU A 59 12.76 6.32 0.16
CA GLU A 59 12.99 6.02 1.58
C GLU A 59 11.86 5.19 2.23
N THR A 60 10.69 5.10 1.58
CA THR A 60 9.52 4.35 2.10
C THR A 60 9.15 3.13 1.25
N LYS A 61 10.07 2.62 0.41
CA LYS A 61 9.80 1.48 -0.50
C LYS A 61 9.32 0.23 0.24
N ALA A 62 9.85 -0.03 1.44
CA ALA A 62 9.46 -1.19 2.25
C ALA A 62 8.03 -1.05 2.77
N GLU A 63 7.67 0.14 3.22
CA GLU A 63 6.36 0.53 3.71
C GLU A 63 5.32 0.45 2.59
N ILE A 64 5.64 0.96 1.40
CA ILE A 64 4.81 0.86 0.19
C ILE A 64 4.54 -0.61 -0.16
N LEU A 65 5.57 -1.47 -0.10
CA LEU A 65 5.41 -2.90 -0.33
C LEU A 65 4.51 -3.56 0.71
N LEU A 66 4.72 -3.26 1.99
CA LEU A 66 3.89 -3.76 3.07
C LEU A 66 2.43 -3.34 2.92
N ALA A 67 2.18 -2.09 2.55
CA ALA A 67 0.83 -1.60 2.27
C ALA A 67 0.19 -2.30 1.07
N GLY A 68 0.94 -2.55 0.00
CA GLY A 68 0.45 -3.33 -1.13
C GLY A 68 0.10 -4.77 -0.77
N ILE A 69 0.91 -5.43 0.06
CA ILE A 69 0.61 -6.78 0.57
C ILE A 69 -0.65 -6.75 1.43
N LEU A 70 -0.84 -5.75 2.29
CA LEU A 70 -2.06 -5.62 3.09
C LEU A 70 -3.30 -5.50 2.18
N ILE A 71 -3.27 -4.61 1.20
CA ILE A 71 -4.39 -4.41 0.26
C ILE A 71 -4.66 -5.72 -0.50
N ALA A 72 -3.62 -6.40 -0.99
CA ALA A 72 -3.77 -7.68 -1.66
C ALA A 72 -4.39 -8.75 -0.76
N SER A 73 -3.93 -8.90 0.48
CA SER A 73 -4.50 -9.87 1.43
C SER A 73 -5.94 -9.55 1.86
N THR A 74 -6.35 -8.28 1.78
CA THR A 74 -7.69 -7.82 2.17
C THR A 74 -8.70 -8.01 1.04
N HIS A 75 -8.28 -7.76 -0.20
CA HIS A 75 -9.19 -7.70 -1.35
C HIS A 75 -9.10 -8.90 -2.29
N ALA A 76 -8.05 -9.73 -2.21
CA ALA A 76 -7.94 -10.91 -3.05
C ALA A 76 -9.03 -11.93 -2.68
N SER A 77 -9.80 -12.35 -3.66
CA SER A 77 -10.83 -13.39 -3.51
C SER A 77 -10.26 -14.80 -3.72
N SER A 78 -9.02 -14.91 -4.23
CA SER A 78 -8.35 -16.18 -4.50
C SER A 78 -6.83 -16.08 -4.42
N ILE A 79 -6.17 -17.22 -4.28
CA ILE A 79 -4.71 -17.30 -4.31
C ILE A 79 -4.12 -16.87 -5.66
N PHE A 80 -4.86 -17.03 -6.76
CA PHE A 80 -4.43 -16.58 -8.08
C PHE A 80 -4.36 -15.04 -8.16
N GLU A 81 -5.35 -14.35 -7.58
CA GLU A 81 -5.33 -12.89 -7.50
C GLU A 81 -4.19 -12.39 -6.60
N MET A 82 -3.94 -13.08 -5.48
CA MET A 82 -2.80 -12.77 -4.60
C MET A 82 -1.45 -12.93 -5.33
N HIS A 83 -1.26 -14.04 -6.06
CA HIS A 83 -0.05 -14.25 -6.85
C HIS A 83 0.11 -13.19 -7.95
N GLY A 84 -0.96 -12.81 -8.64
CA GLY A 84 -0.92 -11.75 -9.65
C GLY A 84 -0.53 -10.39 -9.06
N ALA A 85 -1.02 -10.07 -7.86
CA ALA A 85 -0.61 -8.88 -7.12
C ALA A 85 0.89 -8.91 -6.78
N LEU A 86 1.37 -10.02 -6.19
CA LEU A 86 2.77 -10.18 -5.80
C LEU A 86 3.73 -10.07 -7.00
N SER A 87 3.42 -10.72 -8.13
CA SER A 87 4.21 -10.59 -9.36
C SER A 87 4.25 -9.15 -9.88
N SER A 88 3.17 -8.40 -9.69
CA SER A 88 3.15 -6.99 -10.05
C SER A 88 4.00 -6.12 -9.12
N PHE A 89 4.03 -6.46 -7.83
CA PHE A 89 4.88 -5.78 -6.85
C PHE A 89 6.36 -6.07 -7.10
N GLU A 90 6.72 -7.30 -7.46
CA GLU A 90 8.07 -7.67 -7.89
C GLU A 90 8.51 -6.83 -9.10
N ASN A 91 7.65 -6.67 -10.10
CA ASN A 91 7.92 -5.80 -11.25
C ASN A 91 8.12 -4.34 -10.83
N ALA A 92 7.35 -3.84 -9.86
CA ALA A 92 7.51 -2.48 -9.35
C ALA A 92 8.83 -2.26 -8.62
N ILE A 93 9.25 -3.24 -7.81
CA ILE A 93 10.56 -3.25 -7.16
C ILE A 93 11.67 -3.24 -8.22
N GLN A 94 11.59 -4.12 -9.22
CA GLN A 94 12.60 -4.20 -10.27
C GLN A 94 12.71 -2.90 -11.08
N ALA A 95 11.57 -2.27 -11.41
CA ALA A 95 11.54 -1.00 -12.13
C ALA A 95 12.11 0.18 -11.33
N THR A 96 12.18 0.05 -10.01
CA THR A 96 12.62 1.12 -9.10
C THR A 96 13.89 0.74 -8.32
N CYS A 97 14.55 -0.37 -8.68
CA CYS A 97 15.84 -0.79 -8.15
C CYS A 97 16.95 0.10 -8.73
N ILE A 98 17.32 1.13 -7.97
CA ILE A 98 18.49 2.00 -8.17
C ILE A 98 19.00 2.38 -6.79
#